data_AF-A0A0L6VG36-F1
#
_entry.id   AF-A0A0L6VG36-F1
#
_cell.length_a   1.000
_cell.length_b   1.000
_cell.length_c   1.000
_cell.angle_alpha   90.00
_cell.angle_beta   90.00
_cell.angle_gamma   90.00
#
_symmetry.space_group_name_H-M   'P 1'
#
loop_
_entity.id
_entity.type
_entity.pdbx_description
1 polymer ?
#
loop_
_entity_poly.entity_id
_entity_poly.type
_entity_poly.pdbx_seq_one_letter_code
_entity_poly.pdbx_strand_id
1 'polypeptide(L)'
;MPFVNKNQAGPSTSSSSSTHIGATIPANKESRTSCLPVVAHTNRPSNPNNIVVNKCQVRAPFLFIPPLPLKSANNESCRLMFFFLGGGAFGNPVLTLIKSVPWEFGETISDYQLNQTTGALFLSLKYHRLHPDYLDLRLKKLQKAYDLRILLCLCDSNDHETVLKDITKTCMTNEFTLIVGWSNAEIARYIQLFKSFEKRPPDLIKEKIDDDYMSRLSSVLTTIRGVNKTDVLTLATNFRSFRQIVEASPSELSLCPGLGEKKVKRLLEAFNSDFRHFSNNNNPSLAR
;
A
#
# COMPACT_ATOMS: atom_id res chain seq x y z
N MET A 1 20.50 -40.63 -57.79
CA MET A 1 20.11 -41.34 -59.03
C MET A 1 20.29 -42.84 -58.78
N PRO A 2 19.39 -43.71 -59.24
CA PRO A 2 17.92 -43.72 -59.12
C PRO A 2 17.50 -44.94 -58.24
N PHE A 3 16.25 -45.32 -57.92
CA PHE A 3 14.92 -45.31 -58.58
C PHE A 3 13.82 -45.06 -57.50
N VAL A 4 12.65 -44.45 -57.69
CA VAL A 4 11.69 -44.25 -58.82
C VAL A 4 10.72 -45.43 -59.08
N ASN A 5 9.53 -45.37 -58.47
CA ASN A 5 8.18 -45.28 -59.10
C ASN A 5 7.10 -45.15 -57.99
N LYS A 6 6.09 -44.26 -58.06
CA LYS A 6 4.87 -44.23 -58.92
C LYS A 6 3.94 -45.44 -58.65
N ASN A 7 2.61 -45.32 -58.51
CA ASN A 7 1.65 -44.26 -58.91
C ASN A 7 0.32 -44.36 -58.12
N GLN A 8 -0.44 -43.24 -58.03
CA GLN A 8 -1.89 -43.02 -58.31
C GLN A 8 -2.96 -44.10 -57.92
N ALA A 9 -4.24 -43.81 -57.60
CA ALA A 9 -5.10 -42.62 -57.71
C ALA A 9 -6.32 -42.70 -56.74
N GLY A 10 -7.09 -41.60 -56.59
CA GLY A 10 -8.51 -41.63 -56.15
C GLY A 10 -9.45 -41.66 -57.36
N PRO A 11 -10.65 -41.02 -57.37
CA PRO A 11 -11.47 -40.48 -56.27
C PRO A 11 -12.97 -40.92 -56.37
N SER A 12 -13.89 -40.43 -55.50
CA SER A 12 -15.21 -39.84 -55.89
C SER A 12 -16.24 -39.62 -54.74
N THR A 13 -16.88 -38.44 -54.74
CA THR A 13 -18.33 -38.15 -54.49
C THR A 13 -19.03 -38.50 -53.15
N SER A 14 -20.03 -37.74 -52.63
CA SER A 14 -20.65 -36.44 -53.01
C SER A 14 -21.65 -35.93 -51.95
N SER A 15 -22.02 -34.63 -52.01
CA SER A 15 -23.36 -34.02 -51.68
C SER A 15 -23.92 -34.14 -50.22
N SER A 16 -24.75 -33.22 -49.68
CA SER A 16 -25.41 -32.00 -50.19
C SER A 16 -25.95 -31.08 -49.04
N SER A 17 -26.32 -29.84 -49.42
CA SER A 17 -27.20 -28.81 -48.80
C SER A 17 -28.36 -29.27 -47.88
N SER A 18 -29.04 -28.44 -47.05
CA SER A 18 -29.49 -27.03 -47.28
C SER A 18 -29.96 -26.25 -46.02
N THR A 19 -30.11 -24.93 -46.23
CA THR A 19 -30.71 -23.80 -45.46
C THR A 19 -32.03 -24.03 -44.67
N HIS A 20 -32.30 -23.20 -43.62
CA HIS A 20 -33.40 -22.18 -43.48
C HIS A 20 -34.05 -22.00 -42.06
N ILE A 21 -34.35 -20.72 -41.69
CA ILE A 21 -35.26 -20.17 -40.61
C ILE A 21 -34.88 -20.46 -39.12
N GLY A 22 -34.99 -19.59 -38.10
CA GLY A 22 -35.32 -18.15 -37.98
C GLY A 22 -36.36 -17.84 -36.86
N ALA A 23 -36.01 -17.14 -35.76
CA ALA A 23 -36.97 -16.56 -34.79
C ALA A 23 -36.37 -15.57 -33.72
N THR A 24 -36.83 -14.31 -33.77
CA THR A 24 -37.47 -13.51 -32.67
C THR A 24 -36.75 -13.07 -31.36
N ILE A 25 -37.17 -11.88 -30.87
CA ILE A 25 -36.64 -10.90 -29.88
C ILE A 25 -37.80 -10.54 -28.90
N PRO A 26 -37.71 -10.13 -27.59
CA PRO A 26 -36.71 -9.27 -26.89
C PRO A 26 -36.34 -9.60 -25.39
N ALA A 27 -35.47 -8.74 -24.78
CA ALA A 27 -35.45 -8.12 -23.42
C ALA A 27 -35.94 -8.90 -22.15
N ASN A 28 -35.41 -8.67 -20.93
CA ASN A 28 -35.51 -7.39 -20.19
C ASN A 28 -34.80 -7.40 -18.80
N LYS A 29 -34.66 -6.20 -18.20
CA LYS A 29 -34.56 -5.83 -16.77
C LYS A 29 -33.26 -6.04 -15.97
N GLU A 30 -32.70 -4.89 -15.60
CA GLU A 30 -31.93 -4.65 -14.37
C GLU A 30 -32.73 -5.00 -13.10
N SER A 31 -32.04 -5.33 -12.02
CA SER A 31 -32.47 -4.93 -10.68
C SER A 31 -31.30 -4.75 -9.71
N ARG A 32 -31.28 -3.58 -9.05
CA ARG A 32 -30.55 -3.36 -7.79
C ARG A 32 -31.21 -4.26 -6.71
N THR A 33 -30.55 -4.63 -5.61
CA THR A 33 -30.60 -3.86 -4.35
C THR A 33 -29.72 -4.51 -3.26
N SER A 34 -29.28 -3.69 -2.32
CA SER A 34 -28.47 -3.96 -1.12
C SER A 34 -29.02 -5.01 -0.13
N CYS A 35 -28.13 -5.55 0.71
CA CYS A 35 -28.42 -5.87 2.13
C CYS A 35 -27.19 -5.66 3.03
N LEU A 36 -27.44 -5.44 4.33
CA LEU A 36 -26.50 -4.95 5.36
C LEU A 36 -25.77 -6.09 6.12
N PRO A 37 -24.66 -5.81 6.85
CA PRO A 37 -23.93 -6.82 7.61
C PRO A 37 -24.59 -7.20 8.94
N VAL A 38 -24.35 -8.44 9.37
CA VAL A 38 -24.89 -9.07 10.59
C VAL A 38 -24.18 -8.58 11.85
N VAL A 39 -24.95 -8.36 12.91
CA VAL A 39 -24.48 -8.02 14.26
C VAL A 39 -24.03 -9.28 15.02
N ALA A 40 -22.90 -9.21 15.72
CA ALA A 40 -22.55 -10.16 16.77
C ALA A 40 -22.05 -9.41 18.02
N HIS A 41 -22.73 -9.61 19.14
CA HIS A 41 -22.20 -9.31 20.48
C HIS A 41 -21.74 -10.61 21.13
N THR A 42 -20.64 -10.58 21.89
CA THR A 42 -20.58 -11.20 23.23
C THR A 42 -19.28 -10.85 23.98
N ASN A 43 -19.50 -10.29 25.18
CA ASN A 43 -18.80 -10.51 26.46
C ASN A 43 -17.26 -10.67 26.53
N ARG A 44 -16.68 -9.72 27.26
CA ARG A 44 -15.38 -9.77 27.93
C ARG A 44 -15.52 -10.47 29.29
N PRO A 45 -14.46 -11.11 29.81
CA PRO A 45 -14.08 -10.87 31.20
C PRO A 45 -12.59 -10.52 31.37
N SER A 46 -12.23 -10.10 32.57
CA SER A 46 -11.01 -9.37 32.92
C SER A 46 -9.96 -10.18 33.67
N ASN A 47 -8.67 -9.95 33.40
CA ASN A 47 -7.56 -10.26 34.30
C ASN A 47 -6.40 -9.25 34.04
N PRO A 48 -5.79 -8.59 35.05
CA PRO A 48 -4.82 -7.52 34.82
C PRO A 48 -3.37 -8.01 35.00
N ASN A 49 -2.72 -8.44 33.92
CA ASN A 49 -1.26 -8.75 33.93
C ASN A 49 -0.62 -8.76 32.52
N ASN A 50 -1.01 -7.84 31.64
CA ASN A 50 -0.36 -7.69 30.33
C ASN A 50 0.30 -6.30 30.18
N ILE A 51 1.61 -6.33 30.01
CA ILE A 51 2.43 -5.19 29.58
C ILE A 51 1.92 -4.73 28.21
N VAL A 52 1.67 -3.43 28.07
CA VAL A 52 1.17 -2.85 26.81
C VAL A 52 2.28 -2.83 25.76
N VAL A 53 2.42 -3.94 25.04
CA VAL A 53 3.07 -3.93 23.74
C VAL A 53 2.15 -3.18 22.79
N ASN A 54 2.54 -1.97 22.41
CA ASN A 54 1.83 -1.19 21.40
C ASN A 54 1.83 -1.97 20.07
N LYS A 55 0.77 -2.74 19.82
CA LYS A 55 0.39 -3.16 18.47
C LYS A 55 0.08 -1.90 17.67
N CYS A 56 1.12 -1.32 17.07
CA CYS A 56 0.95 -0.44 15.91
C CYS A 56 0.52 -1.32 14.74
N GLN A 57 -0.73 -1.78 14.82
CA GLN A 57 -1.34 -2.60 13.78
C GLN A 57 -1.72 -1.65 12.65
N VAL A 58 -0.70 -1.29 11.87
CA VAL A 58 -0.86 -0.69 10.54
C VAL A 58 -1.54 -1.75 9.68
N ARG A 59 -2.86 -1.83 9.83
CA ARG A 59 -3.75 -2.55 8.93
C ARG A 59 -3.81 -1.72 7.65
N ALA A 60 -2.70 -1.73 6.92
CA ALA A 60 -2.68 -1.28 5.55
C ALA A 60 -3.86 -1.97 4.85
N PRO A 61 -4.77 -1.23 4.20
CA PRO A 61 -5.81 -1.86 3.42
C PRO A 61 -5.13 -2.81 2.44
N PHE A 62 -5.70 -4.00 2.26
CA PHE A 62 -5.21 -4.98 1.30
C PHE A 62 -5.40 -4.39 -0.10
N LEU A 63 -4.44 -3.57 -0.52
CA LEU A 63 -4.30 -3.05 -1.86
C LEU A 63 -3.90 -4.25 -2.71
N PHE A 64 -4.92 -5.01 -3.11
CA PHE A 64 -4.85 -5.99 -4.17
C PHE A 64 -4.65 -5.21 -5.48
N ILE A 65 -3.46 -4.64 -5.64
CA ILE A 65 -2.97 -4.14 -6.92
C ILE A 65 -2.92 -5.38 -7.81
N PRO A 66 -3.77 -5.49 -8.85
CA PRO A 66 -3.71 -6.61 -9.76
C PRO A 66 -2.34 -6.59 -10.45
N PRO A 67 -1.79 -7.75 -10.85
CA PRO A 67 -0.55 -7.78 -11.61
C PRO A 67 -0.78 -7.09 -12.96
N LEU A 68 -0.41 -5.80 -13.04
CA LEU A 68 -0.42 -5.05 -14.29
C LEU A 68 0.62 -5.66 -15.23
N PRO A 69 0.29 -5.94 -16.50
CA PRO A 69 1.23 -6.53 -17.43
C PRO A 69 2.37 -5.55 -17.73
N LEU A 70 3.56 -5.84 -17.20
CA LEU A 70 4.78 -5.13 -17.56
C LEU A 70 5.14 -5.48 -19.01
N LYS A 71 5.07 -4.49 -19.90
CA LYS A 71 5.72 -4.61 -21.21
C LYS A 71 7.22 -4.81 -20.99
N SER A 72 7.78 -5.87 -21.57
CA SER A 72 9.22 -6.09 -21.61
C SER A 72 9.90 -4.92 -22.34
N ALA A 73 10.49 -4.01 -21.58
CA ALA A 73 11.41 -3.02 -22.12
C ALA A 73 12.77 -3.69 -22.29
N ASN A 74 13.25 -3.81 -23.52
CA ASN A 74 14.49 -4.48 -23.90
C ASN A 74 15.75 -3.64 -23.53
N ASN A 75 15.85 -3.21 -22.28
CA ASN A 75 17.02 -2.55 -21.72
C ASN A 75 17.68 -3.49 -20.71
N GLU A 76 18.95 -3.82 -20.93
CA GLU A 76 19.71 -4.76 -20.10
C GLU A 76 19.80 -4.31 -18.62
N SER A 77 19.77 -3.00 -18.36
CA SER A 77 19.73 -2.42 -17.00
C SER A 77 18.51 -2.81 -16.15
N CYS A 78 17.46 -3.40 -16.73
CA CYS A 78 16.22 -3.74 -16.03
C CYS A 78 16.21 -5.13 -15.36
N ARG A 79 17.29 -5.92 -15.45
CA ARG A 79 17.35 -7.26 -14.85
C ARG A 79 17.58 -7.22 -13.35
N LEU A 80 17.07 -8.24 -12.65
CA LEU A 80 17.46 -8.55 -11.28
C LEU A 80 18.69 -9.46 -11.30
N MET A 81 19.70 -9.09 -10.54
CA MET A 81 20.95 -9.86 -10.41
C MET A 81 20.91 -10.66 -9.10
N PHE A 82 21.17 -11.96 -9.20
CA PHE A 82 21.15 -12.89 -8.07
C PHE A 82 22.52 -13.48 -7.79
N PHE A 83 22.98 -13.38 -6.54
CA PHE A 83 24.27 -13.95 -6.15
C PHE A 83 24.20 -15.47 -6.07
N PHE A 84 25.15 -16.13 -6.72
CA PHE A 84 25.31 -17.58 -6.67
C PHE A 84 26.63 -17.97 -6.02
N LEU A 85 26.56 -18.55 -4.81
CA LEU A 85 27.65 -19.38 -4.28
C LEU A 85 27.52 -20.78 -4.89
N GLY A 86 28.59 -21.21 -5.57
CA GLY A 86 28.57 -22.31 -6.53
C GLY A 86 28.11 -23.68 -6.00
N GLY A 87 27.68 -24.53 -6.93
CA GLY A 87 27.50 -25.98 -6.71
C GLY A 87 26.09 -26.46 -6.33
N GLY A 88 25.10 -25.57 -6.12
CA GLY A 88 23.78 -26.00 -5.62
C GLY A 88 22.59 -25.06 -5.84
N ALA A 89 22.48 -24.38 -6.99
CA ALA A 89 21.36 -23.45 -7.31
C ALA A 89 20.01 -24.15 -7.61
N PHE A 90 19.56 -25.02 -6.71
CA PHE A 90 18.18 -25.52 -6.67
C PHE A 90 17.56 -25.37 -5.26
N GLY A 91 18.05 -24.37 -4.49
CA GLY A 91 17.77 -24.26 -3.05
C GLY A 91 16.73 -23.22 -2.62
N ASN A 92 16.50 -22.14 -3.36
CA ASN A 92 15.65 -21.04 -2.88
C ASN A 92 14.26 -21.01 -3.56
N PRO A 93 13.16 -21.35 -2.84
CA PRO A 93 11.80 -21.37 -3.40
C PRO A 93 11.26 -19.98 -3.76
N VAL A 94 11.90 -18.89 -3.34
CA VAL A 94 11.51 -17.52 -3.76
C VAL A 94 11.73 -17.31 -5.26
N LEU A 95 12.79 -17.89 -5.84
CA LEU A 95 13.16 -17.67 -7.24
C LEU A 95 12.10 -18.20 -8.23
N THR A 96 11.50 -19.36 -7.95
CA THR A 96 10.48 -19.97 -8.82
C THR A 96 9.14 -19.20 -8.81
N LEU A 97 8.95 -18.35 -7.81
CA LEU A 97 7.79 -17.47 -7.65
C LEU A 97 8.00 -16.10 -8.33
N ILE A 98 9.25 -15.75 -8.67
CA ILE A 98 9.57 -14.51 -9.40
C ILE A 98 9.33 -14.70 -10.90
N LYS A 99 8.11 -14.37 -11.34
CA LYS A 99 7.68 -14.46 -12.74
C LYS A 99 7.47 -13.12 -13.45
N SER A 100 7.22 -12.04 -12.69
CA SER A 100 6.86 -10.73 -13.26
C SER A 100 8.05 -9.91 -13.76
N VAL A 101 9.29 -10.33 -13.47
CA VAL A 101 10.51 -9.56 -13.68
C VAL A 101 11.60 -10.50 -14.20
N PRO A 102 12.32 -10.16 -15.30
CA PRO A 102 13.44 -10.96 -15.78
C PRO A 102 14.62 -10.87 -14.82
N TRP A 103 15.31 -11.99 -14.65
CA TRP A 103 16.42 -12.12 -13.72
C TRP A 103 17.55 -12.96 -14.30
N GLU A 104 18.75 -12.75 -13.78
CA GLU A 104 19.96 -13.47 -14.16
C GLU A 104 20.87 -13.69 -12.95
N PHE A 105 21.78 -14.65 -13.05
CA PHE A 105 22.77 -14.90 -12.02
C PHE A 105 24.00 -14.03 -12.25
N GLY A 106 24.53 -13.45 -11.18
CA GLY A 106 25.72 -12.59 -11.21
C GLY A 106 26.56 -12.74 -9.95
N GLU A 107 27.82 -12.33 -10.01
CA GLU A 107 28.67 -12.28 -8.84
C GLU A 107 28.46 -10.94 -8.10
N THR A 108 27.68 -10.97 -7.03
CA THR A 108 27.23 -9.76 -6.32
C THR A 108 27.33 -9.93 -4.80
N ILE A 109 27.63 -8.86 -4.08
CA ILE A 109 27.76 -8.90 -2.60
C ILE A 109 26.41 -9.16 -1.92
N SER A 110 25.31 -8.61 -2.47
CA SER A 110 23.93 -8.82 -2.01
C SER A 110 23.33 -10.11 -2.56
N ASP A 111 22.42 -10.75 -1.81
CA ASP A 111 21.73 -11.95 -2.30
C ASP A 111 20.82 -11.60 -3.50
N TYR A 112 20.15 -10.45 -3.39
CA TYR A 112 19.22 -9.91 -4.38
C TYR A 112 19.59 -8.46 -4.72
N GLN A 113 20.17 -8.22 -5.90
CA GLN A 113 20.43 -6.87 -6.37
C GLN A 113 19.24 -6.35 -7.17
N LEU A 114 18.60 -5.32 -6.63
CA LEU A 114 17.43 -4.68 -7.20
C LEU A 114 17.83 -3.58 -8.18
N ASN A 115 18.83 -2.77 -7.81
CA ASN A 115 19.40 -1.70 -8.62
C ASN A 115 20.91 -1.60 -8.35
N GLN A 116 21.63 -0.76 -9.08
CA GLN A 116 23.04 -0.43 -8.81
C GLN A 116 23.23 0.09 -7.37
N THR A 117 22.32 0.96 -6.90
CA THR A 117 22.36 1.56 -5.56
C THR A 117 21.52 0.83 -4.50
N THR A 118 20.78 -0.23 -4.88
CA THR A 118 19.85 -0.94 -3.99
C THR A 118 20.14 -2.43 -3.91
N GLY A 119 20.59 -2.88 -2.74
CA GLY A 119 20.85 -4.28 -2.41
C GLY A 119 19.89 -4.82 -1.36
N ALA A 120 19.42 -6.05 -1.56
CA ALA A 120 18.60 -6.79 -0.61
C ALA A 120 19.32 -8.08 -0.14
N LEU A 121 19.21 -8.37 1.15
CA LEU A 121 19.60 -9.64 1.76
C LEU A 121 18.37 -10.48 2.07
N PHE A 122 18.52 -11.81 2.06
CA PHE A 122 17.50 -12.77 2.43
C PHE A 122 17.90 -13.55 3.69
N LEU A 123 16.98 -13.62 4.66
CA LEU A 123 17.18 -14.34 5.90
C LEU A 123 15.91 -15.10 6.29
N SER A 124 16.03 -16.39 6.62
CA SER A 124 14.96 -17.12 7.32
C SER A 124 15.21 -17.12 8.83
N LEU A 125 14.16 -16.95 9.64
CA LEU A 125 14.28 -17.04 11.10
C LEU A 125 14.86 -18.39 11.57
N LYS A 126 14.53 -19.50 10.89
CA LYS A 126 15.13 -20.82 11.18
C LYS A 126 16.64 -20.83 10.96
N TYR A 127 17.12 -20.14 9.91
CA TYR A 127 18.55 -20.05 9.60
C TYR A 127 19.30 -19.15 10.59
N HIS A 128 18.70 -18.00 10.97
CA HIS A 128 19.31 -17.11 11.97
C HIS A 128 19.46 -17.76 13.34
N ARG A 129 18.53 -18.64 13.75
CA ARG A 129 18.65 -19.46 14.96
C ARG A 129 19.84 -20.43 14.93
N LEU A 130 20.17 -20.97 13.75
CA LEU A 130 21.30 -21.87 13.58
C LEU A 130 22.63 -21.12 13.53
N HIS A 131 22.64 -19.93 12.92
CA HIS A 131 23.82 -19.09 12.74
C HIS A 131 23.50 -17.60 13.04
N PRO A 132 23.56 -17.16 14.30
CA PRO A 132 23.31 -15.76 14.65
C PRO A 132 24.35 -14.81 14.02
N ASP A 133 25.65 -15.17 14.11
CA ASP A 133 26.79 -14.37 13.65
C ASP A 133 26.79 -14.08 12.13
N TYR A 134 26.11 -14.93 11.35
CA TYR A 134 26.02 -14.78 9.89
C TYR A 134 25.44 -13.42 9.51
N LEU A 135 24.41 -12.96 10.24
CA LEU A 135 23.70 -11.74 9.92
C LEU A 135 24.61 -10.52 10.05
N ASP A 136 25.25 -10.36 11.21
CA ASP A 136 26.17 -9.24 11.49
C ASP A 136 27.34 -9.21 10.50
N LEU A 137 27.88 -10.37 10.12
CA LEU A 137 28.95 -10.45 9.13
C LEU A 137 28.49 -10.02 7.73
N ARG A 138 27.27 -10.40 7.30
CA ARG A 138 26.71 -9.98 6.00
C ARG A 138 26.34 -8.50 5.98
N LEU A 139 25.76 -7.95 7.05
CA LEU A 139 25.44 -6.52 7.13
C LEU A 139 26.70 -5.66 7.03
N LYS A 140 27.76 -5.98 7.79
CA LYS A 140 29.05 -5.26 7.74
C LYS A 140 29.68 -5.26 6.33
N LYS A 141 29.55 -6.35 5.58
CA LYS A 141 30.02 -6.44 4.19
C LYS A 141 29.20 -5.56 3.23
N LEU A 142 27.88 -5.48 3.44
CA LEU A 142 26.96 -4.82 2.52
C LEU A 142 26.76 -3.32 2.84
N GLN A 143 27.01 -2.90 4.08
CA GLN A 143 26.88 -1.51 4.56
C GLN A 143 27.61 -0.47 3.69
N LYS A 144 28.73 -0.84 3.06
CA LYS A 144 29.55 0.04 2.20
C LYS A 144 29.25 -0.09 0.70
N ALA A 145 28.39 -1.02 0.29
CA ALA A 145 28.19 -1.39 -1.11
C ALA A 145 26.93 -0.79 -1.75
N TYR A 146 25.94 -0.38 -0.93
CA TYR A 146 24.65 0.12 -1.41
C TYR A 146 24.14 1.25 -0.51
N ASP A 147 23.48 2.23 -1.11
CA ASP A 147 22.80 3.31 -0.37
C ASP A 147 21.56 2.76 0.33
N LEU A 148 20.64 2.17 -0.47
CA LEU A 148 19.42 1.55 0.03
C LEU A 148 19.66 0.06 0.33
N ARG A 149 19.60 -0.25 1.62
CA ARG A 149 19.97 -1.54 2.21
C ARG A 149 18.73 -2.19 2.80
N ILE A 150 18.28 -3.29 2.20
CA ILE A 150 17.03 -3.97 2.58
C ILE A 150 17.35 -5.36 3.16
N LEU A 151 16.73 -5.71 4.28
CA LEU A 151 16.74 -7.09 4.80
C LEU A 151 15.35 -7.70 4.67
N LEU A 152 15.21 -8.72 3.81
CA LEU A 152 14.00 -9.51 3.64
C LEU A 152 14.04 -10.71 4.60
N CYS A 153 13.21 -10.67 5.64
CA CYS A 153 13.13 -11.69 6.66
C CYS A 153 11.90 -12.59 6.47
N LEU A 154 12.11 -13.89 6.29
CA LEU A 154 11.05 -14.90 6.23
C LEU A 154 10.72 -15.43 7.64
N CYS A 155 9.48 -15.19 8.07
CA CYS A 155 8.93 -15.67 9.33
C CYS A 155 8.39 -17.10 9.20
N ASP A 156 9.28 -18.08 9.38
CA ASP A 156 9.00 -19.53 9.23
C ASP A 156 8.98 -20.28 10.58
N SER A 157 8.80 -19.56 11.70
CA SER A 157 8.82 -20.13 13.06
C SER A 157 7.80 -19.46 13.97
N ASN A 158 7.10 -20.25 14.80
CA ASN A 158 6.10 -19.74 15.74
C ASN A 158 6.70 -18.75 16.76
N ASP A 159 7.91 -19.04 17.25
CA ASP A 159 8.63 -18.24 18.24
C ASP A 159 9.42 -17.07 17.58
N HIS A 160 8.71 -16.20 16.87
CA HIS A 160 9.32 -15.13 16.07
C HIS A 160 9.57 -13.83 16.84
N GLU A 161 8.86 -13.56 17.93
CA GLU A 161 8.87 -12.25 18.62
C GLU A 161 10.26 -11.86 19.17
N THR A 162 10.93 -12.78 19.88
CA THR A 162 12.27 -12.54 20.44
C THR A 162 13.31 -12.35 19.35
N VAL A 163 13.31 -13.26 18.36
CA VAL A 163 14.28 -13.27 17.26
C VAL A 163 14.13 -12.03 16.37
N LEU A 164 12.90 -11.63 16.05
CA LEU A 164 12.64 -10.40 15.28
C LEU A 164 13.02 -9.15 16.06
N LYS A 165 12.87 -9.12 17.39
CA LYS A 165 13.33 -7.98 18.22
C LYS A 165 14.84 -7.79 18.11
N ASP A 166 15.60 -8.88 18.18
CA ASP A 166 17.06 -8.83 18.07
C ASP A 166 17.51 -8.47 16.65
N ILE A 167 16.92 -9.08 15.62
CA ILE A 167 17.15 -8.70 14.21
C ILE A 167 16.80 -7.22 13.97
N THR A 168 15.68 -6.71 14.52
CA THR A 168 15.28 -5.31 14.36
C THR A 168 16.29 -4.36 15.00
N LYS A 169 16.80 -4.71 16.20
CA LYS A 169 17.86 -3.94 16.87
C LYS A 169 19.14 -3.91 16.00
N THR A 170 19.58 -5.06 15.48
CA THR A 170 20.72 -5.15 14.57
C THR A 170 20.50 -4.34 13.28
N CYS A 171 19.33 -4.41 12.66
CA CYS A 171 19.00 -3.60 11.47
C CYS A 171 19.04 -2.11 11.78
N MET A 172 18.47 -1.68 12.90
CA MET A 172 18.46 -0.27 13.32
C MET A 172 19.88 0.25 13.57
N THR A 173 20.76 -0.54 14.20
CA THR A 173 22.17 -0.15 14.44
C THR A 173 23.00 -0.01 13.16
N ASN A 174 22.64 -0.75 12.10
CA ASN A 174 23.38 -0.75 10.83
C ASN A 174 22.67 0.05 9.70
N GLU A 175 21.56 0.72 10.00
CA GLU A 175 20.71 1.47 9.05
C GLU A 175 20.12 0.61 7.91
N PHE A 176 19.65 -0.60 8.22
CA PHE A 176 18.96 -1.48 7.26
C PHE A 176 17.44 -1.35 7.39
N THR A 177 16.75 -1.31 6.24
CA THR A 177 15.29 -1.40 6.20
C THR A 177 14.86 -2.88 6.30
N LEU A 178 14.34 -3.27 7.45
CA LEU A 178 13.79 -4.61 7.68
C LEU A 178 12.38 -4.73 7.08
N ILE A 179 12.15 -5.81 6.33
CA ILE A 179 10.85 -6.19 5.79
C ILE A 179 10.60 -7.65 6.15
N VAL A 180 9.49 -7.93 6.81
CA VAL A 180 9.10 -9.29 7.21
C VAL A 180 8.03 -9.81 6.25
N GLY A 181 8.17 -11.06 5.81
CA GLY A 181 7.15 -11.80 5.08
C GLY A 181 6.86 -13.14 5.76
N TRP A 182 5.61 -13.59 5.68
CA TRP A 182 5.13 -14.84 6.27
C TRP A 182 5.15 -16.00 5.26
N SER A 183 5.42 -15.71 3.99
CA SER A 183 5.58 -16.72 2.95
C SER A 183 6.62 -16.32 1.90
N ASN A 184 7.19 -17.32 1.22
CA ASN A 184 8.10 -17.11 0.09
C ASN A 184 7.43 -16.33 -1.06
N ALA A 185 6.10 -16.44 -1.21
CA ALA A 185 5.33 -15.71 -2.20
C ALA A 185 5.24 -14.21 -1.89
N GLU A 186 5.10 -13.83 -0.61
CA GLU A 186 5.17 -12.42 -0.19
C GLU A 186 6.56 -11.83 -0.42
N ILE A 187 7.62 -12.55 -0.04
CA ILE A 187 9.01 -12.12 -0.29
C ILE A 187 9.26 -11.92 -1.79
N ALA A 188 8.85 -12.88 -2.64
CA ALA A 188 8.94 -12.76 -4.09
C ALA A 188 8.16 -11.54 -4.62
N ARG A 189 6.96 -11.28 -4.08
CA ARG A 189 6.14 -10.12 -4.43
C ARG A 189 6.81 -8.80 -4.01
N TYR A 190 7.44 -8.73 -2.84
CA TYR A 190 8.18 -7.53 -2.42
C TYR A 190 9.37 -7.24 -3.34
N ILE A 191 10.14 -8.26 -3.74
CA ILE A 191 11.26 -8.11 -4.70
C ILE A 191 10.76 -7.55 -6.05
N GLN A 192 9.69 -8.14 -6.60
CA GLN A 192 9.04 -7.63 -7.82
C GLN A 192 8.55 -6.18 -7.65
N LEU A 193 7.96 -5.87 -6.48
CA LEU A 193 7.44 -4.55 -6.17
C LEU A 193 8.57 -3.52 -6.20
N PHE A 194 9.66 -3.75 -5.47
CA PHE A 194 10.80 -2.82 -5.45
C PHE A 194 11.39 -2.59 -6.85
N LYS A 195 11.56 -3.64 -7.66
CA LYS A 195 12.03 -3.46 -9.04
C LYS A 195 11.04 -2.67 -9.90
N SER A 196 9.73 -2.86 -9.71
CA SER A 196 8.70 -2.07 -10.41
C SER A 196 8.63 -0.59 -9.99
N PHE A 197 9.17 -0.25 -8.81
CA PHE A 197 9.21 1.11 -8.28
C PHE A 197 10.51 1.87 -8.63
N GLU A 198 11.54 1.21 -9.17
CA GLU A 198 12.84 1.81 -9.53
C GLU A 198 12.71 3.10 -10.36
N LYS A 199 11.73 3.16 -11.28
CA LYS A 199 11.50 4.27 -12.21
C LYS A 199 10.24 5.08 -11.91
N ARG A 200 9.62 4.89 -10.74
CA ARG A 200 8.39 5.61 -10.36
C ARG A 200 8.73 6.89 -9.61
N PRO A 201 8.17 8.06 -10.00
CA PRO A 201 8.40 9.30 -9.27
C PRO A 201 7.74 9.27 -7.87
N PRO A 202 8.17 10.13 -6.94
CA PRO A 202 7.62 10.22 -5.58
C PRO A 202 6.17 10.75 -5.51
N ASP A 203 5.53 11.02 -6.65
CA ASP A 203 4.17 11.55 -6.76
C ASP A 203 3.09 10.63 -6.15
N LEU A 204 3.39 9.34 -5.94
CA LEU A 204 2.52 8.42 -5.21
C LEU A 204 2.55 8.62 -3.68
N ILE A 205 3.61 9.24 -3.15
CA ILE A 205 3.81 9.52 -1.72
C ILE A 205 3.31 10.93 -1.39
N LYS A 206 3.41 11.86 -2.34
CA LYS A 206 2.95 13.23 -2.17
C LYS A 206 1.43 13.28 -1.98
N GLU A 207 0.98 14.05 -1.00
CA GLU A 207 -0.44 14.34 -0.84
C GLU A 207 -0.98 15.02 -2.12
N LYS A 208 -2.03 14.43 -2.69
CA LYS A 208 -2.80 15.05 -3.75
C LYS A 208 -3.69 16.12 -3.14
N ILE A 209 -3.12 17.31 -2.97
CA ILE A 209 -3.89 18.52 -2.70
C ILE A 209 -4.69 18.80 -3.98
N ASP A 210 -6.00 18.55 -3.94
CA ASP A 210 -6.90 19.00 -4.99
C ASP A 210 -6.83 20.53 -5.06
N ASP A 211 -6.44 21.07 -6.23
CA ASP A 211 -6.16 22.50 -6.38
C ASP A 211 -7.45 23.36 -6.42
N ASP A 212 -8.61 22.73 -6.41
CA ASP A 212 -9.91 23.39 -6.37
C ASP A 212 -10.09 24.22 -5.08
N TYR A 213 -10.55 25.46 -5.26
CA TYR A 213 -10.86 26.39 -4.19
C TYR A 213 -11.87 25.80 -3.20
N MET A 214 -12.89 25.08 -3.68
CA MET A 214 -13.88 24.46 -2.81
C MET A 214 -13.32 23.30 -1.98
N SER A 215 -12.37 22.52 -2.52
CA SER A 215 -11.65 21.48 -1.76
C SER A 215 -10.76 22.09 -0.67
N ARG A 216 -9.99 23.14 -1.02
CA ARG A 216 -9.15 23.89 -0.07
C ARG A 216 -9.98 24.52 1.05
N LEU A 217 -11.07 25.22 0.71
CA LEU A 217 -11.99 25.86 1.65
C LEU A 217 -12.69 24.83 2.57
N SER A 218 -13.08 23.68 2.01
CA SER A 218 -13.65 22.57 2.78
C SER A 218 -12.65 22.01 3.79
N SER A 219 -11.38 21.79 3.39
CA SER A 219 -10.34 21.30 4.29
C SER A 219 -10.10 22.26 5.48
N VAL A 220 -9.96 23.56 5.20
CA VAL A 220 -9.78 24.58 6.24
C VAL A 220 -10.96 24.64 7.21
N LEU A 221 -12.18 24.80 6.70
CA LEU A 221 -13.35 25.01 7.58
C LEU A 221 -13.82 23.73 8.29
N THR A 222 -13.64 22.53 7.71
CA THR A 222 -13.99 21.26 8.41
C THR A 222 -12.98 20.85 9.49
N THR A 223 -11.86 21.55 9.60
CA THR A 223 -10.95 21.43 10.77
C THR A 223 -11.64 21.91 12.07
N ILE A 224 -12.63 22.80 11.97
CA ILE A 224 -13.39 23.33 13.11
C ILE A 224 -14.45 22.32 13.56
N ARG A 225 -14.42 21.94 14.85
CA ARG A 225 -15.24 20.84 15.39
C ARG A 225 -16.75 21.08 15.23
N GLY A 226 -17.36 20.32 14.32
CA GLY A 226 -18.80 20.31 14.06
C GLY A 226 -19.24 21.21 12.90
N VAL A 227 -18.31 21.70 12.09
CA VAL A 227 -18.56 22.28 10.76
C VAL A 227 -18.48 21.15 9.72
N ASN A 228 -19.55 20.94 8.97
CA ASN A 228 -19.65 19.92 7.93
C ASN A 228 -19.40 20.50 6.53
N LYS A 229 -19.10 19.65 5.54
CA LYS A 229 -18.97 20.06 4.12
C LYS A 229 -20.20 20.82 3.59
N THR A 230 -21.40 20.47 4.06
CA THR A 230 -22.65 21.18 3.75
C THR A 230 -22.65 22.61 4.27
N ASP A 231 -22.12 22.82 5.47
CA ASP A 231 -22.03 24.14 6.10
C ASP A 231 -21.04 25.03 5.34
N VAL A 232 -19.92 24.44 4.89
CA VAL A 232 -18.94 25.12 4.03
C VAL A 232 -19.54 25.55 2.71
N LEU A 233 -20.35 24.70 2.08
CA LEU A 233 -21.04 25.04 0.82
C LEU A 233 -22.02 26.21 1.03
N THR A 234 -22.80 26.21 2.13
CA THR A 234 -23.66 27.35 2.49
C THR A 234 -22.84 28.63 2.69
N LEU A 235 -21.73 28.56 3.44
CA LEU A 235 -20.85 29.71 3.68
C LEU A 235 -20.23 30.23 2.38
N ALA A 236 -19.76 29.35 1.50
CA ALA A 236 -19.20 29.71 0.20
C ALA A 236 -20.23 30.30 -0.78
N THR A 237 -21.52 29.98 -0.59
CA THR A 237 -22.61 30.52 -1.42
C THR A 237 -23.05 31.90 -0.94
N ASN A 238 -23.09 32.12 0.39
CA ASN A 238 -23.53 33.39 0.99
C ASN A 238 -22.40 34.43 1.06
N PHE A 239 -21.15 34.00 1.29
CA PHE A 239 -19.99 34.88 1.39
C PHE A 239 -19.05 34.68 0.21
N ARG A 240 -18.63 35.77 -0.44
CA ARG A 240 -17.88 35.70 -1.71
C ARG A 240 -16.41 35.31 -1.55
N SER A 241 -15.87 35.34 -0.33
CA SER A 241 -14.47 35.04 -0.06
C SER A 241 -14.27 34.48 1.35
N PHE A 242 -13.21 33.69 1.55
CA PHE A 242 -12.82 33.22 2.88
C PHE A 242 -12.57 34.37 3.87
N ARG A 243 -11.99 35.48 3.41
CA ARG A 243 -11.81 36.69 4.23
C ARG A 243 -13.14 37.20 4.79
N GLN A 244 -14.17 37.29 3.95
CA GLN A 244 -15.48 37.74 4.36
C GLN A 244 -16.16 36.78 5.35
N ILE A 245 -15.88 35.47 5.29
CA ILE A 245 -16.35 34.48 6.27
C ILE A 245 -15.69 34.71 7.64
N VAL A 246 -14.43 35.12 7.68
CA VAL A 246 -13.67 35.41 8.91
C VAL A 246 -14.06 36.74 9.54
N GLU A 247 -14.28 37.77 8.71
CA GLU A 247 -14.68 39.12 9.16
C GLU A 247 -16.20 39.26 9.45
N ALA A 248 -17.01 38.23 9.14
CA ALA A 248 -18.47 38.27 9.31
C ALA A 248 -18.93 38.39 10.77
N SER A 249 -20.00 39.16 10.98
CA SER A 249 -20.62 39.28 12.30
C SER A 249 -21.33 37.99 12.75
N PRO A 250 -21.51 37.76 14.06
CA PRO A 250 -22.33 36.65 14.57
C PRO A 250 -23.75 36.62 14.00
N SER A 251 -24.30 37.79 13.70
CA SER A 251 -25.62 37.95 13.09
C SER A 251 -25.64 37.43 11.65
N GLU A 252 -24.70 37.86 10.80
CA GLU A 252 -24.64 37.41 9.40
C GLU A 252 -24.38 35.91 9.28
N LEU A 253 -23.54 35.35 10.15
CA LEU A 253 -23.32 33.90 10.22
C LEU A 253 -24.58 33.13 10.66
N SER A 254 -25.46 33.71 11.49
CA SER A 254 -26.70 33.06 11.91
C SER A 254 -27.84 33.14 10.89
N LEU A 255 -27.77 34.07 9.91
CA LEU A 255 -28.67 34.09 8.75
C LEU A 255 -28.43 32.91 7.78
N CYS A 256 -27.30 32.21 7.88
CA CYS A 256 -26.95 31.11 6.98
C CYS A 256 -27.77 29.82 7.29
N PRO A 257 -28.49 29.24 6.31
CA PRO A 257 -29.30 28.05 6.55
C PRO A 257 -28.46 26.84 7.00
N GLY A 258 -28.89 26.20 8.10
CA GLY A 258 -28.19 25.06 8.71
C GLY A 258 -27.05 25.42 9.68
N LEU A 259 -26.73 26.71 9.82
CA LEU A 259 -25.70 27.22 10.73
C LEU A 259 -26.28 27.59 12.10
N GLY A 260 -26.54 26.59 12.94
CA GLY A 260 -27.03 26.81 14.31
C GLY A 260 -26.02 27.54 15.19
N GLU A 261 -26.48 28.27 16.22
CA GLU A 261 -25.65 29.11 17.11
C GLU A 261 -24.39 28.42 17.65
N LYS A 262 -24.47 27.12 17.96
CA LYS A 262 -23.33 26.34 18.48
C LYS A 262 -22.19 26.19 17.46
N LYS A 263 -22.50 26.22 16.15
CA LYS A 263 -21.49 26.28 15.08
C LYS A 263 -20.95 27.69 14.92
N VAL A 264 -21.83 28.70 14.91
CA VAL A 264 -21.46 30.13 14.81
C VAL A 264 -20.50 30.54 15.93
N LYS A 265 -20.81 30.19 17.20
CA LYS A 265 -19.95 30.46 18.35
C LYS A 265 -18.56 29.82 18.20
N ARG A 266 -18.47 28.57 17.70
CA ARG A 266 -17.19 27.89 17.46
C ARG A 266 -16.41 28.45 16.28
N LEU A 267 -17.07 28.92 15.23
CA LEU A 267 -16.43 29.61 14.11
C LEU A 267 -15.77 30.91 14.60
N LEU A 268 -16.53 31.73 15.33
CA LEU A 268 -16.01 32.98 15.90
C LEU A 268 -14.91 32.76 16.94
N GLU A 269 -15.04 31.74 17.79
CA GLU A 269 -13.99 31.30 18.71
C GLU A 269 -12.73 30.91 17.91
N ALA A 270 -12.85 30.04 16.90
CA ALA A 270 -11.71 29.61 16.08
C ALA A 270 -11.04 30.74 15.28
N PHE A 271 -11.77 31.80 14.90
CA PHE A 271 -11.23 32.94 14.16
C PHE A 271 -10.62 34.03 15.05
N ASN A 272 -11.15 34.23 16.27
CA ASN A 272 -10.77 35.35 17.14
C ASN A 272 -10.06 34.92 18.43
N SER A 273 -9.85 33.62 18.67
CA SER A 273 -9.13 33.14 19.86
C SER A 273 -7.63 33.46 19.80
N ASP A 274 -7.09 33.96 20.91
CA ASP A 274 -5.65 34.10 21.08
C ASP A 274 -4.94 32.73 21.08
N PHE A 275 -3.94 32.57 20.22
CA PHE A 275 -3.08 31.38 20.15
C PHE A 275 -2.35 31.05 21.47
N ARG A 276 -2.34 31.96 22.45
CA ARG A 276 -1.67 31.81 23.75
C ARG A 276 -2.59 31.29 24.87
N HIS A 277 -3.91 31.38 24.72
CA HIS A 277 -4.86 31.01 25.78
C HIS A 277 -5.84 29.93 25.32
N PHE A 278 -5.39 28.67 25.33
CA PHE A 278 -6.30 27.54 25.53
C PHE A 278 -6.84 27.59 26.97
N SER A 279 -7.88 28.39 27.18
CA SER A 279 -8.58 28.45 28.46
C SER A 279 -9.27 27.11 28.72
N ASN A 280 -8.67 26.32 29.61
CA ASN A 280 -9.22 25.05 30.03
C ASN A 280 -10.41 25.34 30.98
N ASN A 281 -11.61 25.47 30.41
CA ASN A 281 -12.84 25.97 31.05
C ASN A 281 -13.43 25.00 32.11
N ASN A 282 -12.63 24.61 33.10
CA ASN A 282 -12.98 23.69 34.20
C ASN A 282 -12.77 24.30 35.60
N ASN A 283 -12.35 25.57 35.73
CA ASN A 283 -12.07 26.21 37.03
C ASN A 283 -13.12 27.29 37.40
N PRO A 284 -14.16 26.96 38.19
CA PRO A 284 -15.15 27.92 38.68
C PRO A 284 -14.63 28.67 39.93
N SER A 285 -13.55 29.45 39.79
CA SER A 285 -12.90 30.10 40.94
C SER A 285 -12.29 31.47 40.63
N LEU A 286 -13.10 32.41 40.17
CA LEU A 286 -12.87 33.85 40.33
C LEU A 286 -14.21 34.55 40.62
N ALA A 287 -14.68 34.36 41.85
CA ALA A 287 -15.75 35.12 42.47
C ALA A 287 -15.26 35.61 43.84
N ARG A 288 -14.55 36.74 43.84
CA ARG A 288 -14.34 37.62 45.00
C ARG A 288 -13.82 38.97 44.54
#